data_AF-A0A2K8KVC4-F1
#
_entry.id   AF-A0A2K8KVC4-F1
#
_cell.length_a   1.000
_cell.length_b   1.000
_cell.length_c   1.000
_cell.angle_alpha   90.00
_cell.angle_beta   90.00
_cell.angle_gamma   90.00
#
_symmetry.space_group_name_H-M   'P 1'
#
loop_
_entity.id
_entity.type
_entity.pdbx_description
1 polymer ?
#
loop_
_entity_poly.entity_id
_entity_poly.type
_entity_poly.pdbx_seq_one_letter_code
_entity_poly.pdbx_strand_id
1 'polypeptide(L)' 'MAGSKKNLNKKSAREIKLNSPEELRKMIAETAYCLAEQRGFEGGCQLHDWLEAEARIHRIHGKAV' A
#
# COMPACT_ATOMS: atom_id res chain seq x y z
N MET A 1 -25.27 -7.99 -30.59
CA MET A 1 -24.94 -8.57 -29.27
C MET A 1 -23.46 -8.93 -29.25
N ALA A 2 -22.63 -8.04 -28.69
CA ALA A 2 -21.22 -8.23 -28.30
C ALA A 2 -20.76 -6.82 -27.87
N GLY A 3 -20.48 -6.50 -26.62
CA GLY A 3 -19.66 -7.21 -25.67
C GLY A 3 -18.66 -6.17 -25.15
N SER A 4 -19.07 -5.42 -24.13
CA SER A 4 -18.35 -4.31 -23.52
C SER A 4 -16.96 -4.74 -23.05
N LYS A 5 -15.89 -4.28 -23.71
CA LYS A 5 -14.52 -4.39 -23.19
C LYS A 5 -14.20 -3.11 -22.43
N LYS A 6 -14.61 -3.07 -21.17
CA LYS A 6 -14.28 -2.01 -20.21
C LYS A 6 -12.77 -2.08 -19.89
N ASN A 7 -11.97 -1.28 -20.58
CA ASN A 7 -10.58 -1.01 -20.21
C ASN A 7 -10.53 -0.03 -19.02
N LEU A 8 -10.84 -0.54 -17.83
CA LEU A 8 -10.75 0.18 -16.55
C LEU A 8 -9.54 -0.34 -15.75
N ASN A 9 -8.31 -0.22 -16.25
CA ASN A 9 -7.15 -0.47 -15.36
C ASN A 9 -5.81 0.11 -15.85
N LYS A 10 -5.76 1.40 -16.21
CA LYS A 10 -4.47 2.02 -16.58
C LYS A 10 -4.33 3.49 -16.19
N LYS A 11 -4.93 3.92 -15.08
CA LYS A 11 -4.73 5.28 -14.53
C LYS A 11 -4.91 5.34 -13.01
N SER A 12 -4.07 4.66 -12.25
CA SER A 12 -3.89 5.02 -10.83
C SER A 12 -2.43 4.95 -10.42
N ALA A 13 -1.56 5.55 -11.24
CA ALA A 13 -0.16 5.72 -10.93
C ALA A 13 0.18 7.17 -10.50
N ARG A 14 -0.81 8.05 -10.22
CA ARG A 14 -0.49 9.46 -9.88
C ARG A 14 -1.32 10.14 -8.79
N GLU A 15 -2.44 9.61 -8.33
CA GLU A 15 -3.14 10.19 -7.18
C GLU A 15 -3.87 9.09 -6.40
N ILE A 16 -3.15 8.41 -5.51
CA ILE A 16 -3.83 7.60 -4.48
C ILE A 16 -4.39 8.59 -3.46
N LYS A 17 -5.60 9.09 -3.72
CA LYS A 17 -6.40 9.74 -2.69
C LYS A 17 -6.84 8.65 -1.73
N LEU A 18 -6.12 8.54 -0.61
CA LEU A 18 -6.48 7.70 0.52
C LEU A 18 -7.74 8.23 1.21
N ASN A 19 -8.88 8.08 0.56
CA ASN A 19 -10.17 8.39 1.15
C ASN A 19 -10.79 7.18 1.83
N SER A 20 -10.19 5.98 1.72
CA SER A 20 -10.70 4.74 2.30
C SER A 20 -9.65 4.02 3.15
N PRO A 21 -10.02 3.53 4.35
CA PRO A 21 -9.12 2.78 5.23
C PRO A 21 -8.63 1.46 4.62
N GLU A 22 -9.38 0.90 3.67
CA GLU A 22 -9.00 -0.30 2.93
C GLU A 22 -7.78 -0.06 2.04
N GLU A 23 -7.68 1.11 1.41
CA GLU A 23 -6.55 1.45 0.54
C GLU A 23 -5.28 1.69 1.37
N LEU A 24 -5.43 2.36 2.53
CA LEU A 24 -4.36 2.48 3.52
C LEU A 24 -3.79 1.10 3.90
N ARG A 25 -4.68 0.17 4.27
CA ARG A 25 -4.26 -1.20 4.66
C ARG A 25 -3.54 -1.93 3.55
N LYS A 26 -3.99 -1.80 2.29
CA LYS A 26 -3.28 -2.39 1.13
C LYS A 26 -1.89 -1.81 0.97
N MET A 27 -1.74 -0.49 1.02
CA MET A 27 -0.43 0.16 0.91
C MET A 27 0.51 -0.24 2.04
N ILE A 28 0.00 -0.37 3.27
CA ILE A 28 0.78 -0.85 4.42
C ILE A 28 1.21 -2.30 4.18
N ALA A 29 0.31 -3.16 3.73
CA ALA A 29 0.62 -4.57 3.45
C ALA A 29 1.67 -4.72 2.33
N GLU A 30 1.54 -3.97 1.23
CA GLU A 30 2.52 -3.97 0.13
C GLU A 30 3.90 -3.46 0.60
N THR A 31 3.91 -2.41 1.42
CA THR A 31 5.15 -1.85 1.96
C THR A 31 5.82 -2.83 2.94
N ALA A 32 5.05 -3.43 3.83
CA ALA A 32 5.55 -4.43 4.78
C ALA A 32 6.09 -5.67 4.06
N TYR A 33 5.43 -6.10 2.98
CA TYR A 33 5.92 -7.20 2.14
C TYR A 33 7.27 -6.84 1.50
N CYS A 34 7.42 -5.63 0.95
CA CYS A 34 8.68 -5.18 0.37
C CYS A 34 9.81 -5.07 1.41
N LEU A 35 9.50 -4.61 2.62
CA LEU A 35 10.46 -4.56 3.74
C LEU A 35 10.91 -5.97 4.15
N ALA A 36 9.96 -6.90 4.29
CA ALA A 36 10.26 -8.29 4.59
C ALA A 36 11.11 -8.92 3.47
N GLU A 37 10.77 -8.68 2.20
CA GLU A 37 11.54 -9.17 1.05
C GLU A 37 12.98 -8.63 1.03
N GLN A 38 13.18 -7.34 1.32
CA GLN A 38 14.52 -6.73 1.43
C GLN A 38 15.37 -7.33 2.55
N ARG A 39 14.74 -7.74 3.66
CA ARG A 39 15.40 -8.47 4.75
C ARG A 39 15.53 -9.97 4.50
N GLY A 40 14.96 -10.50 3.42
CA GLY A 40 14.95 -11.94 3.15
C GLY A 40 13.99 -12.73 4.05
N PHE A 41 12.88 -12.11 4.46
CA PHE A 41 11.83 -12.67 5.32
C PHE A 41 12.38 -13.20 6.66
N GLU A 42 13.24 -12.40 7.29
CA GLU A 42 13.79 -12.74 8.60
C GLU A 42 12.66 -12.91 9.64
N GLY A 43 12.59 -14.10 10.23
CA GLY A 43 11.56 -14.45 11.20
C GLY A 43 11.58 -13.50 12.40
N GLY A 44 10.40 -13.07 12.86
CA GLY A 44 10.25 -12.15 13.99
C GLY A 44 10.19 -10.66 13.61
N CYS A 45 10.41 -10.31 12.34
CA CYS A 45 10.34 -8.92 11.88
C CYS A 45 8.96 -8.52 11.34
N GLN A 46 8.05 -9.46 11.07
CA GLN A 46 6.74 -9.18 10.47
C GLN A 46 5.96 -8.05 11.13
N LEU A 47 5.91 -8.01 12.47
CA LEU A 47 5.24 -6.94 13.19
C LEU A 47 5.98 -5.60 13.02
N HIS A 48 7.32 -5.65 13.03
CA HIS A 48 8.16 -4.48 12.85
C HIS A 48 8.03 -3.90 11.43
N ASP A 49 8.07 -4.76 10.40
CA ASP A 49 7.88 -4.39 9.00
C ASP A 49 6.49 -3.76 8.78
N TRP A 50 5.47 -4.29 9.46
CA TRP A 50 4.12 -3.74 9.41
C TRP A 50 4.00 -2.38 10.11
N LEU A 51 4.61 -2.19 11.28
CA LEU A 51 4.63 -0.90 11.99
C LEU A 51 5.43 0.17 11.23
N GLU A 52 6.58 -0.20 10.67
CA GLU A 52 7.41 0.67 9.82
C GLU A 52 6.64 1.10 8.56
N ALA A 53 5.98 0.14 7.91
CA ALA A 53 5.10 0.41 6.77
C ALA A 53 3.96 1.36 7.14
N GLU A 54 3.25 1.10 8.25
CA GLU A 54 2.18 1.96 8.74
C GLU A 54 2.68 3.38 8.99
N ALA A 55 3.76 3.54 9.76
CA ALA A 55 4.35 4.85 10.05
C ALA A 55 4.77 5.59 8.77
N ARG A 56 5.32 4.89 7.78
CA ARG A 56 5.72 5.48 6.49
C ARG A 56 4.52 5.97 5.69
N ILE A 57 3.48 5.16 5.58
CA ILE A 57 2.23 5.55 4.91
C ILE A 57 1.56 6.70 5.68
N HIS A 58 1.53 6.64 7.00
CA HIS A 58 0.97 7.69 7.85
C HIS A 58 1.77 8.99 7.78
N ARG A 59 3.09 8.95 7.54
CA ARG A 59 3.91 10.15 7.33
C ARG A 59 3.71 10.79 5.95
N ILE A 60 3.52 9.97 4.92
CA ILE A 60 3.29 10.46 3.55
C ILE A 60 1.89 11.09 3.43
N HIS A 61 0.92 10.57 4.18
CA HIS A 61 -0.51 10.92 4.01
C HIS A 61 -1.14 11.60 5.23
N GLY A 62 -0.48 11.56 6.38
CA GLY A 62 -0.80 12.37 7.54
C GLY A 62 -0.59 13.82 7.16
N LYS A 63 -1.70 14.52 6.92
CA LYS A 63 -1.75 15.97 6.71
C LYS A 63 -0.77 16.64 7.68
N ALA A 64 0.11 17.47 7.12
CA ALA A 64 0.79 18.50 7.90
C ALA A 64 -0.28 19.24 8.71
N VAL A 65 -0.19 19.10 10.04
CA VAL A 65 -0.89 19.98 10.98
C VAL A 65 -0.19 21.32 10.99
#